data_AF-A0A1S3YHR3-F1
#
_entry.id   AF-A0A1S3YHR3-F1
#
_cell.length_a   1.000
_cell.length_b   1.000
_cell.length_c   1.000
_cell.angle_alpha   90.00
_cell.angle_beta   90.00
_cell.angle_gamma   90.00
#
_symmetry.space_group_name_H-M   'P 1'
#
loop_
_entity.id
_entity.type
_entity.pdbx_description
1 polymer ?
#
loop_
_entity_poly.entity_id
_entity_poly.type
_entity_poly.pdbx_seq_one_letter_code
_entity_poly.pdbx_strand_id
1 'polypeptide(L)'
;MNSSISQKSITSRNGIKICHCGFNAPLTISWSSANPGRRFYGFILGRGGCKYFRWHDDEMPDQAKRVIRGLLKRVERTKKTVARLKWLFVVVVVLFLWIWLW
;
A
#
# COMPACT_ATOMS: atom_id res chain seq x y z
N MET A 1 -9.75 -0.18 48.10
CA MET A 1 -8.36 0.22 47.77
C MET A 1 -8.16 -0.01 46.28
N ASN A 2 -8.19 1.08 45.52
CA ASN A 2 -8.08 1.06 44.06
C ASN A 2 -6.61 0.92 43.67
N SER A 3 -6.24 -0.22 43.10
CA SER A 3 -4.94 -0.42 42.48
C SER A 3 -5.14 -0.48 40.98
N SER A 4 -5.04 0.67 40.33
CA SER A 4 -4.95 0.84 38.88
C SER A 4 -3.76 0.02 38.37
N ILE A 5 -4.06 -1.15 37.82
CA ILE A 5 -3.09 -2.00 37.14
C ILE A 5 -2.62 -1.22 35.91
N SER A 6 -1.47 -0.56 36.04
CA SER A 6 -0.74 0.01 34.92
C SER A 6 -0.43 -1.14 33.97
N GLN A 7 -1.20 -1.23 32.88
CA GLN A 7 -0.88 -2.07 31.73
C GLN A 7 0.40 -1.51 31.09
N LYS A 8 1.55 -1.74 31.73
CA LYS A 8 2.83 -1.72 31.05
C LYS A 8 2.72 -2.78 29.97
N SER A 9 2.47 -2.32 28.74
CA SER A 9 2.45 -3.16 27.56
C SER A 9 3.63 -4.11 27.64
N ILE A 10 3.37 -5.40 27.52
CA ILE A 10 4.38 -6.47 27.45
C ILE A 10 5.17 -6.26 26.15
N THR A 11 5.99 -5.21 26.11
CA THR A 11 7.12 -5.09 25.21
C THR A 11 8.18 -5.99 25.81
N SER A 12 8.02 -7.30 25.58
CA SER A 12 9.04 -8.28 25.92
C SER A 12 10.34 -7.91 25.20
N ARG A 13 11.47 -8.15 25.86
CA ARG A 13 12.85 -7.76 25.51
C ARG A 13 13.34 -8.21 24.12
N ASN A 14 12.49 -8.83 23.29
CA ASN A 14 12.80 -9.42 21.97
C ASN A 14 12.01 -8.81 20.79
N GLY A 15 11.32 -7.66 20.94
CA GLY A 15 10.64 -6.98 19.82
C GLY A 15 9.35 -7.63 19.31
N ILE A 16 8.97 -8.80 19.85
CA ILE A 16 7.71 -9.49 19.54
C ILE A 16 6.51 -8.69 20.08
N LYS A 17 5.49 -8.48 19.24
CA LYS A 17 4.21 -7.90 19.66
C LYS A 17 3.18 -9.00 19.91
N ILE A 18 2.42 -8.87 21.00
CA ILE A 18 1.44 -9.86 21.44
C ILE A 18 0.04 -9.24 21.32
N CYS A 19 -0.92 -10.02 20.81
CA CYS A 19 -2.31 -9.61 20.69
C CYS A 19 -3.06 -9.69 22.02
N HIS A 20 -4.32 -9.23 22.07
CA HIS A 20 -5.14 -9.28 23.29
C HIS A 20 -5.43 -10.72 23.77
N CYS A 21 -5.27 -11.71 22.90
CA CYS A 21 -5.47 -13.12 23.24
C CYS A 21 -4.17 -13.83 23.67
N GLY A 22 -3.06 -13.11 23.83
CA GLY A 22 -1.78 -13.69 24.26
C GLY A 22 -0.96 -14.34 23.15
N PHE A 23 -1.44 -14.33 21.90
CA PHE A 23 -0.71 -14.87 20.75
C PHE A 23 0.21 -13.83 20.09
N ASN A 24 1.25 -14.30 19.41
CA ASN A 24 2.15 -13.45 18.64
C ASN A 24 1.40 -12.78 17.48
N ALA A 25 1.58 -11.47 17.35
CA ALA A 25 1.10 -10.69 16.22
C ALA A 25 2.25 -10.52 15.20
N PRO A 26 2.22 -11.20 14.04
CA PRO A 26 3.26 -11.08 13.02
C PRO A 26 3.36 -9.66 12.45
N LEU A 27 4.58 -9.28 12.09
CA LEU A 27 4.85 -8.05 11.33
C LEU A 27 4.51 -8.29 9.85
N THR A 28 3.58 -7.51 9.32
CA THR A 28 3.03 -7.63 7.96
C THR A 28 3.20 -6.32 7.20
N ILE A 29 3.37 -6.38 5.87
CA ILE A 29 3.42 -5.21 4.99
C ILE A 29 2.03 -4.95 4.41
N SER A 30 1.55 -3.71 4.49
CA SER A 30 0.34 -3.28 3.80
C SER A 30 0.63 -3.06 2.31
N TRP A 31 -0.20 -3.68 1.46
CA TRP A 31 -0.21 -3.45 0.01
C TRP A 31 -1.40 -2.60 -0.45
N SER A 32 -2.10 -1.96 0.49
CA SER A 32 -3.19 -1.06 0.16
C SER A 32 -2.68 0.18 -0.60
N SER A 33 -3.49 0.74 -1.49
CA SER A 33 -3.17 1.97 -2.21
C SER A 33 -2.99 3.17 -1.27
N ALA A 34 -3.63 3.16 -0.11
CA ALA A 34 -3.53 4.21 0.90
C ALA A 34 -2.25 4.12 1.74
N ASN A 35 -1.73 2.91 1.99
CA ASN A 35 -0.56 2.66 2.81
C ASN A 35 0.39 1.63 2.15
N PRO A 36 0.89 1.88 0.94
CA PRO A 36 1.74 0.92 0.25
C PRO A 36 3.08 0.78 0.97
N GLY A 37 3.50 -0.45 1.24
CA GLY A 37 4.77 -0.78 1.88
C GLY A 37 4.83 -0.52 3.40
N ARG A 38 3.78 0.06 4.01
CA ARG A 38 3.77 0.39 5.44
C ARG A 38 3.58 -0.86 6.29
N ARG A 39 4.43 -1.09 7.29
CA ARG A 39 4.37 -2.28 8.13
C ARG A 39 3.44 -2.11 9.32
N PHE A 40 2.74 -3.18 9.67
CA PHE A 40 1.86 -3.27 10.85
C PHE A 40 1.99 -4.64 11.52
N TYR A 41 1.76 -4.67 12.83
CA TYR A 41 1.53 -5.91 13.58
C TYR A 41 0.05 -6.24 13.54
N GLY A 42 -0.30 -7.44 13.08
CA GLY A 42 -1.69 -7.83 12.97
C GLY A 42 -1.89 -9.32 13.18
N PHE A 43 -3.03 -9.69 13.78
CA PHE A 43 -3.45 -11.08 13.91
C PHE A 43 -4.97 -11.14 13.73
N ILE A 44 -5.44 -11.97 12.80
CA ILE A 44 -6.87 -12.19 12.56
C ILE A 44 -7.15 -13.67 12.79
N LEU A 45 -7.93 -13.98 13.83
CA LEU A 45 -8.36 -15.35 14.11
C LEU A 45 -9.83 -15.54 13.74
N GLY A 46 -10.10 -16.15 12.58
CA GLY A 46 -11.43 -16.68 12.20
C GLY A 46 -12.64 -15.71 12.28
N ARG A 47 -13.85 -16.25 12.12
CA ARG A 47 -15.10 -15.49 12.27
C ARG A 47 -15.42 -15.31 13.76
N GLY A 48 -14.96 -14.19 14.32
CA GLY A 48 -15.26 -13.76 15.71
C GLY A 48 -14.05 -13.61 16.63
N GLY A 49 -12.84 -13.95 16.17
CA GLY A 49 -11.65 -13.86 17.02
C GLY A 49 -10.93 -12.52 16.99
N CYS A 50 -9.75 -12.52 17.63
CA CYS A 50 -8.92 -11.34 17.85
C CYS A 50 -8.69 -10.55 16.56
N LYS A 51 -8.99 -9.25 16.58
CA LYS A 51 -8.69 -8.29 15.51
C LYS A 51 -7.59 -7.33 15.95
N TYR A 52 -6.47 -7.89 16.37
CA TYR A 52 -5.35 -7.06 16.81
C TYR A 52 -4.71 -6.38 15.61
N PHE A 53 -4.50 -5.06 15.71
CA PHE A 53 -3.85 -4.25 14.69
C PHE A 53 -3.08 -3.12 15.35
N ARG A 54 -1.81 -2.92 14.94
CA ARG A 54 -1.00 -1.78 15.36
C ARG A 54 0.03 -1.44 14.28
N TRP A 55 0.14 -0.18 13.88
CA TRP A 55 1.19 0.26 12.97
C TRP A 55 2.59 0.07 13.58
N HIS A 56 3.53 -0.42 12.77
CA HIS A 56 4.94 -0.48 13.13
C HIS A 56 5.67 0.78 12.66
N ASP A 57 5.43 1.17 11.42
CA ASP A 57 5.98 2.39 10.83
C ASP A 57 5.04 3.57 11.09
N ASP A 58 5.63 4.75 11.28
CA ASP A 58 4.87 6.00 11.37
C ASP A 58 4.12 6.30 10.08
N GLU A 59 3.11 7.17 10.20
CA GLU A 59 2.38 7.59 9.03
C GLU A 59 3.23 8.50 8.17
N MET A 60 3.22 8.24 6.86
CA MET A 60 3.94 9.07 5.93
C MET A 60 3.42 10.52 5.99
N PRO A 61 4.31 11.54 6.03
CA PRO A 61 3.89 12.93 6.04
C PRO A 61 2.97 13.25 4.87
N ASP A 62 1.97 14.10 5.09
CA ASP A 62 0.99 14.44 4.04
C ASP A 62 1.65 15.09 2.82
N GLN A 63 2.74 15.83 3.02
CA GLN A 63 3.54 16.36 1.93
C GLN A 63 4.10 15.25 1.02
N ALA A 64 4.69 14.20 1.61
CA ALA A 64 5.21 13.07 0.85
C ALA A 64 4.09 12.31 0.13
N LYS A 65 2.95 12.07 0.79
CA LYS A 65 1.76 11.48 0.16
C LYS A 65 1.28 12.29 -1.05
N ARG A 66 1.23 13.63 -0.93
CA ARG A 66 0.84 14.53 -2.04
C ARG A 66 1.82 14.43 -3.21
N VAL A 67 3.12 14.45 -2.94
CA VAL A 67 4.17 14.32 -3.97
C VAL A 67 4.03 12.98 -4.69
N ILE A 68 3.96 11.85 -3.95
CA ILE A 68 3.84 10.51 -4.55
C ILE A 68 2.58 10.40 -5.42
N ARG A 69 1.42 10.88 -4.93
CA ARG A 69 0.18 10.90 -5.72
C ARG A 69 0.31 11.76 -6.99
N GLY A 70 0.97 12.91 -6.88
CA GLY A 70 1.25 13.79 -8.02
C GLY A 70 2.12 13.10 -9.07
N LEU A 71 3.17 12.41 -8.65
CA LEU A 71 4.06 11.64 -9.51
C LEU A 71 3.32 10.49 -10.19
N LEU A 72 2.54 9.69 -9.45
CA LEU A 72 1.73 8.61 -10.03
C LEU A 72 0.77 9.12 -11.11
N LYS A 73 0.07 10.24 -10.85
CA LYS A 73 -0.80 10.89 -11.85
C LYS A 73 -0.04 11.37 -13.09
N ARG A 74 1.22 11.81 -12.93
CA ARG A 74 2.06 12.21 -14.06
C ARG A 74 2.47 10.99 -14.89
N VAL A 75 2.90 9.90 -14.25
CA VAL A 75 3.24 8.64 -14.92
C VAL A 75 2.04 8.11 -15.71
N GLU A 76 0.84 8.11 -15.11
CA GLU A 76 -0.35 7.63 -15.81
C GLU A 76 -0.69 8.48 -17.03
N ARG A 77 -0.59 9.81 -16.92
CA ARG A 77 -0.78 10.72 -18.06
C ARG A 77 0.24 10.46 -19.16
N THR A 78 1.53 10.33 -18.82
CA THR A 78 2.59 10.02 -19.78
C THR A 78 2.32 8.69 -20.50
N LYS A 79 1.94 7.64 -19.76
CA LYS A 79 1.59 6.33 -20.34
C LYS A 79 0.43 6.45 -21.34
N LYS A 80 -0.61 7.23 -21.02
CA LYS A 80 -1.74 7.49 -21.94
C LYS A 80 -1.30 8.22 -23.22
N THR A 81 -0.46 9.25 -23.10
CA THR A 81 0.07 9.97 -24.28
C THR A 81 0.91 9.06 -25.15
N VAL A 82 1.81 8.26 -24.57
CA VAL A 82 2.63 7.29 -25.31
C VAL A 82 1.75 6.27 -26.02
N ALA A 83 0.74 5.70 -25.35
CA ALA A 83 -0.18 4.76 -25.97
C ALA A 83 -0.93 5.38 -27.15
N ARG A 84 -1.40 6.62 -27.02
CA ARG A 84 -2.06 7.38 -28.10
C ARG A 84 -1.13 7.61 -29.28
N LEU A 85 0.09 8.08 -29.04
CA LEU A 85 1.08 8.31 -30.10
C LEU A 85 1.43 7.01 -30.82
N LYS A 86 1.62 5.91 -30.09
CA LYS A 86 1.83 4.58 -30.68
C LYS A 86 0.65 4.16 -31.55
N TRP A 87 -0.58 4.39 -31.08
CA TRP A 87 -1.77 4.05 -31.86
C TRP A 87 -1.89 4.90 -33.13
N LEU A 88 -1.66 6.21 -33.03
CA LEU A 88 -1.63 7.10 -34.20
C LEU A 88 -0.57 6.68 -35.21
N PHE A 89 0.63 6.33 -34.74
CA PHE A 89 1.70 5.82 -35.61
C PHE A 89 1.25 4.57 -36.38
N VAL A 90 0.62 3.60 -35.70
CA VAL A 90 0.11 2.39 -36.34
C VAL A 90 -0.93 2.72 -37.41
N VAL A 91 -1.90 3.60 -37.10
CA VAL A 91 -2.93 4.01 -38.06
C VAL A 91 -2.32 4.66 -39.29
N VAL A 92 -1.37 5.58 -39.09
CA VAL A 92 -0.69 6.29 -40.18
C VAL A 92 0.07 5.31 -41.08
N VAL A 93 0.83 4.37 -40.50
CA VAL A 93 1.55 3.34 -41.28
C VAL A 93 0.59 2.46 -42.08
N VAL A 94 -0.54 2.03 -41.49
CA VAL A 94 -1.54 1.22 -42.20
C VAL A 94 -2.16 2.00 -43.37
N LEU A 95 -2.51 3.27 -43.17
CA LEU A 95 -3.05 4.12 -44.23
C LEU A 95 -2.04 4.33 -45.37
N PHE A 96 -0.76 4.57 -45.04
CA PHE A 96 0.30 4.70 -46.05
C PHE A 96 0.48 3.41 -46.86
N LEU A 97 0.50 2.26 -46.20
CA LEU A 97 0.60 0.97 -46.89
C LEU A 97 -0.61 0.71 -47.78
N TRP A 98 -1.81 1.08 -47.35
CA TRP A 98 -3.02 0.92 -48.13
C TRP A 98 -3.01 1.77 -49.41
N ILE A 99 -2.59 3.04 -49.30
CA ILE A 99 -2.43 3.95 -50.45
C ILE A 99 -1.34 3.46 -51.42
N TRP A 100 -0.30 2.79 -50.93
CA TRP A 100 0.76 2.27 -51.79
C TRP A 100 0.41 0.95 -52.50
N LEU A 101 -0.53 0.19 -51.95
CA LEU A 101 -0.94 -1.13 -52.46
C LEU A 101 -2.16 -1.06 -53.40
N TRP A 102 -2.68 0.14 -53.68
CA TRP A 102 -3.85 0.37 -54.53
C TRP A 102 -3.65 1.63 -55.37
#